data_AF-A0A2J0LJ57-F1
#
_entry.id   AF-A0A2J0LJ57-F1
#
_cell.length_a   1.000
_cell.length_b   1.000
_cell.length_c   1.000
_cell.angle_alpha   90.00
_cell.angle_beta   90.00
_cell.angle_gamma   90.00
#
_symmetry.space_group_name_H-M   'P 1'
#
loop_
_entity.id
_entity.type
_entity.pdbx_description
1 polymer ?
#
loop_
_entity_poly.entity_id
_entity_poly.type
_entity_poly.pdbx_seq_one_letter_code
_entity_poly.pdbx_strand_id
1 'polypeptide(L)' 'MADPKGFIKIKRQKSIYRPVYKRVKDYKEVIVLRDKKDSESQASRCMDCGTPFCHWACPVGNYIPE' A
#
# COMPACT_ATOMS: atom_id res chain seq x y z
N MET A 1 -4.33 14.83 -6.62
CA MET A 1 -3.41 13.73 -6.25
C MET A 1 -2.00 14.24 -5.98
N ALA A 2 -1.16 13.39 -5.40
CA ALA A 2 0.27 13.60 -5.30
C ALA A 2 0.96 13.65 -6.68
N ASP A 3 2.27 13.92 -6.68
CA ASP A 3 3.14 13.92 -7.86
C ASP A 3 2.97 12.63 -8.71
N PRO A 4 2.53 12.70 -9.98
CA PRO A 4 2.41 11.54 -10.87
C PRO A 4 3.72 10.76 -11.08
N LYS A 5 4.87 11.40 -10.81
CA LYS A 5 6.20 10.77 -10.84
C LYS A 5 6.65 10.28 -9.46
N GLY A 6 5.78 10.26 -8.46
CA GLY A 6 6.05 9.83 -7.09
C GLY A 6 6.62 8.42 -7.01
N PHE A 7 6.20 7.52 -7.91
CA PHE A 7 6.72 6.15 -8.00
C PHE A 7 8.21 6.05 -8.36
N ILE A 8 8.78 7.08 -9.00
CA ILE A 8 10.21 7.16 -9.35
C ILE A 8 11.01 7.61 -8.12
N LYS A 9 10.49 8.60 -7.40
CA LYS A 9 11.16 9.22 -6.24
C LYS A 9 11.08 8.36 -4.98
N ILE A 10 9.96 7.66 -4.80
CA ILE A 10 9.67 6.88 -3.59
C ILE A 10 9.66 5.38 -3.95
N LYS A 11 10.59 4.63 -3.35
CA LYS A 11 10.66 3.19 -3.52
C LYS A 11 9.51 2.48 -2.82
N ARG A 12 9.05 1.37 -3.42
CA ARG A 12 8.05 0.50 -2.80
C ARG A 12 8.58 -0.09 -1.50
N GLN A 13 7.85 0.11 -0.42
CA GLN A 13 8.10 -0.57 0.85
C GLN A 13 7.10 -1.71 1.02
N LYS A 14 7.58 -2.93 1.28
CA LYS A 14 6.71 -4.05 1.66
C LYS A 14 6.23 -3.86 3.10
N SER A 15 5.08 -4.45 3.43
CA SER A 15 4.63 -4.45 4.83
C SER A 15 5.58 -5.28 5.68
N ILE A 16 5.84 -4.83 6.91
CA ILE A 16 6.72 -5.52 7.85
C ILE A 16 5.92 -6.62 8.54
N TYR A 17 6.55 -7.76 8.80
CA TYR A 17 5.94 -8.86 9.54
C TYR A 17 6.49 -8.93 10.96
N ARG A 18 5.63 -9.33 11.89
CA ARG A 18 6.06 -9.67 13.26
C ARG A 18 7.09 -10.81 13.21
N PRO A 19 8.12 -10.78 14.08
CA PRO A 19 9.13 -11.83 14.13
C PRO A 19 8.53 -13.23 14.30
N VAL A 20 9.10 -14.21 13.59
CA VAL A 20 8.56 -15.59 13.54
C VAL A 20 8.35 -16.18 14.93
N TYR A 21 9.35 -16.08 15.80
CA TYR A 21 9.32 -16.63 17.16
C TYR A 21 8.24 -16.01 18.06
N LYS A 22 7.70 -14.83 17.72
CA LYS A 22 6.55 -14.22 18.40
C LYS A 22 5.23 -14.72 17.79
N ARG A 23 5.10 -14.68 16.47
CA ARG A 23 3.83 -15.00 15.77
C ARG A 23 3.45 -16.49 15.75
N VAL A 24 4.37 -17.40 16.09
CA VAL A 24 4.04 -18.83 16.25
C VAL A 24 3.40 -19.16 17.61
N LYS A 25 3.35 -18.19 18.53
CA LYS A 25 2.83 -18.38 19.89
C LYS A 25 1.44 -17.78 20.11
N ASP A 26 0.87 -17.15 19.08
CA ASP A 26 -0.45 -16.52 19.13
C ASP A 26 -1.14 -16.55 17.75
N TYR A 27 -2.42 -16.17 17.73
CA TYR A 27 -3.24 -16.05 16.52
C TYR A 27 -3.50 -14.59 16.12
N LYS A 28 -2.66 -13.65 16.59
CA LYS A 28 -2.83 -12.24 16.25
C LYS A 28 -2.32 -11.98 14.83
N GLU A 29 -2.70 -10.83 14.27
CA GLU A 29 -2.24 -10.41 12.94
C GLU A 29 -0.72 -10.47 12.82
N VAL A 30 -0.26 -10.92 11.65
CA VAL A 30 1.15 -11.07 11.32
C VAL A 30 1.75 -9.77 10.77
N ILE A 31 0.93 -9.04 10.01
CA ILE A 31 1.34 -7.81 9.34
C ILE A 31 1.35 -6.68 10.38
N VAL A 32 2.43 -5.90 10.38
CA VAL A 32 2.51 -4.66 11.14
C VAL A 32 1.98 -3.54 10.24
N LEU A 33 0.93 -2.86 10.71
CA LEU A 33 0.40 -1.68 10.02
C LEU A 33 1.48 -0.60 9.92
N ARG A 34 1.55 0.03 8.75
CA ARG A 34 2.42 1.20 8.56
C ARG A 34 1.88 2.36 9.39
N ASP A 35 2.76 3.25 9.82
CA ASP A 35 2.32 4.52 10.35
C ASP A 35 1.68 5.38 9.25
N LYS A 36 1.07 6.49 9.67
CA LYS A 36 0.38 7.41 8.76
C LYS A 36 1.33 8.03 7.73
N LYS A 37 2.54 8.43 8.13
CA LYS A 37 3.51 9.11 7.26
C LYS A 37 4.02 8.17 6.16
N ASP A 38 4.34 6.93 6.51
CA ASP A 38 4.73 5.90 5.56
C ASP A 38 3.57 5.52 4.64
N SER A 39 2.35 5.50 5.16
CA SER A 39 1.14 5.24 4.35
C SER A 39 0.91 6.34 3.32
N GLU A 40 0.98 7.61 3.72
CA GLU A 40 0.89 8.76 2.81
C GLU A 40 2.01 8.74 1.76
N SER A 41 3.24 8.43 2.18
CA SER A 41 4.38 8.26 1.27
C SER A 41 4.15 7.16 0.24
N GLN A 42 3.67 5.98 0.65
CA GLN A 42 3.37 4.90 -0.30
C GLN A 42 2.16 5.19 -1.18
N ALA A 43 1.12 5.88 -0.67
CA ALA A 43 -0.05 6.30 -1.44
C ALA A 43 0.31 7.34 -2.51
N SER A 44 1.26 8.25 -2.20
CA SER A 44 1.75 9.27 -3.14
C SER A 44 2.47 8.70 -4.38
N ARG A 45 2.67 7.39 -4.44
CA ARG A 45 3.22 6.69 -5.61
C ARG A 45 2.17 6.41 -6.68
N CYS A 46 0.89 6.63 -6.41
CA CYS A 46 -0.16 6.55 -7.42
C CYS A 46 0.12 7.55 -8.55
N MET A 47 0.07 7.08 -9.80
CA MET A 47 0.36 7.90 -10.97
C MET A 47 -0.83 8.72 -11.46
N ASP A 48 -2.02 8.44 -10.95
CA ASP A 48 -3.27 8.94 -11.52
C ASP A 48 -3.32 8.73 -13.05
N CYS A 49 -3.25 7.47 -13.48
CA CYS A 49 -2.91 7.08 -14.85
C CYS A 49 -3.98 7.36 -15.93
N GLY A 50 -5.08 8.04 -15.59
CA GLY A 50 -6.21 8.36 -16.49
C GLY A 50 -7.07 7.16 -16.90
N THR A 51 -6.45 6.01 -17.22
CA THR A 51 -7.12 4.71 -17.39
C THR A 51 -6.73 3.78 -16.24
N PRO A 52 -7.45 3.80 -15.09
CA PRO A 52 -7.06 3.07 -13.89
C PRO A 52 -7.35 1.58 -13.99
N PHE A 53 -6.37 0.79 -14.48
CA PHE A 53 -6.45 -0.67 -14.50
C PHE A 53 -6.69 -1.29 -13.13
N CYS A 54 -6.25 -0.62 -12.06
CA CYS A 54 -6.51 -1.06 -10.68
C CYS A 54 -8.02 -1.10 -10.37
N HIS A 55 -8.79 -0.09 -10.79
CA HIS A 55 -10.24 -0.04 -10.59
C HIS A 55 -10.93 -1.16 -11.36
N TRP A 56 -10.59 -1.32 -12.65
CA TRP A 56 -11.14 -2.36 -13.52
C TRP A 56 -10.83 -3.78 -13.04
N ALA A 57 -9.64 -4.01 -12.48
CA ALA A 57 -9.25 -5.31 -11.96
C ALA A 57 -9.87 -5.64 -10.59
N CYS A 58 -10.47 -4.66 -9.91
CA CYS A 58 -11.10 -4.86 -8.61
C CYS A 58 -12.51 -5.43 -8.80
N PRO A 59 -12.82 -6.67 -8.35
CA PRO A 59 -14.13 -7.29 -8.60
C PRO A 59 -15.32 -6.55 -7.98
N VAL A 60 -15.07 -5.76 -6.94
CA VAL A 60 -16.08 -4.97 -6.24
C VAL A 60 -16.19 -3.54 -6.77
N GLY A 61 -15.36 -3.14 -7.73
CA GLY A 61 -15.44 -1.82 -8.37
C GLY A 61 -15.00 -0.66 -7.47
N ASN A 62 -14.02 -0.86 -6.59
CA ASN A 62 -13.50 0.23 -5.73
C ASN A 62 -12.78 1.31 -6.55
N TYR A 63 -13.08 2.59 -6.31
CA TYR A 63 -12.40 3.74 -6.93
C TYR A 63 -11.00 3.98 -6.32
N ILE A 64 -10.07 3.05 -6.55
CA ILE A 64 -8.74 3.03 -5.90
C ILE A 64 -7.91 4.33 -6.02
N PRO A 65 -7.96 5.10 -7.13
CA PRO A 65 -7.21 6.35 -7.22
C PRO A 65 -7.76 7.51 -6.35
N GLU A 66 -9.03 7.44 -5.95
CA GLU A 66 -9.73 8.44 -5.12
C GLU A 66 -9.57 8.15 -3.62
#